data_AF-A0A7W0S3W7-F1
#
_entry.id   AF-A0A7W0S3W7-F1
#
_cell.length_a   1.000
_cell.length_b   1.000
_cell.length_c   1.000
_cell.angle_alpha   90.00
_cell.angle_beta   90.00
_cell.angle_gamma   90.00
#
_symmetry.space_group_name_H-M   'P 1'
#
loop_
_entity.id
_entity.type
_entity.pdbx_description
1 polymer ?
#
loop_
_entity_poly.entity_id
_entity_poly.type
_entity_poly.pdbx_seq_one_letter_code
_entity_poly.pdbx_strand_id
1 'polypeptide(L)'
;MKRLVLSGAVSAALAYFFDPQSGARRRNVTRDRVLAFFRRRGREAARAGRTVTAEAYGVSQKVQHLREEPKNLDDATLAQKVQSEIFRDASAPKGAVDVNVQEGVVQLRGEVETQELIDELVAKARKVQGVREVENLLHPPGAPARMHQ
;
A
#
# COMPACT_ATOMS: atom_id res chain seq x y z
N MET A 1 3.07 15.29 -38.78
CA MET A 1 3.28 14.56 -40.05
C MET A 1 3.60 13.07 -39.85
N LYS A 2 2.71 12.29 -39.22
CA LYS A 2 2.93 10.84 -38.96
C LYS A 2 1.64 9.98 -39.06
N ARG A 3 0.58 10.51 -39.68
CA ARG A 3 -0.71 9.81 -39.91
C ARG A 3 -0.86 9.26 -41.34
N LEU A 4 0.10 9.54 -42.23
CA LEU A 4 0.06 9.16 -43.65
C LEU A 4 0.74 7.82 -43.98
N VAL A 5 1.41 7.17 -43.02
CA VAL A 5 2.11 5.90 -43.26
C VAL A 5 1.18 4.69 -43.04
N LEU A 6 0.12 4.83 -42.23
CA LEU A 6 -0.85 3.76 -41.97
C LEU A 6 -1.84 3.52 -43.12
N SER A 7 -2.10 4.53 -43.96
CA SER A 7 -3.01 4.41 -45.12
C SER A 7 -2.41 3.60 -46.27
N GLY A 8 -1.07 3.52 -46.38
CA GLY A 8 -0.38 2.81 -47.47
C GLY A 8 -0.46 1.29 -47.41
N ALA A 9 -0.53 0.69 -46.21
CA ALA A 9 -0.55 -0.76 -46.06
C ALA A 9 -1.92 -1.39 -46.40
N VAL A 10 -3.00 -0.70 -46.06
CA VAL A 10 -4.38 -1.11 -46.38
C VAL A 10 -4.65 -0.97 -47.87
N SER A 11 -4.16 0.10 -48.50
CA SER A 11 -4.30 0.32 -49.94
C SER A 11 -3.46 -0.65 -50.77
N ALA A 12 -2.26 -1.03 -50.32
CA ALA A 12 -1.47 -2.11 -50.94
C ALA A 12 -2.16 -3.49 -50.84
N ALA A 13 -2.84 -3.78 -49.72
CA ALA A 13 -3.61 -5.02 -49.54
C ALA A 13 -4.85 -5.07 -50.47
N LEU A 14 -5.52 -3.94 -50.68
CA LEU A 14 -6.67 -3.82 -51.59
C LEU A 14 -6.23 -3.92 -53.06
N ALA A 15 -5.15 -3.25 -53.46
CA ALA A 15 -4.62 -3.33 -54.83
C ALA A 15 -4.15 -4.75 -55.19
N TYR A 16 -3.57 -5.46 -54.22
CA TYR A 16 -3.15 -6.84 -54.38
C TYR A 16 -4.32 -7.84 -54.48
N PHE A 17 -5.46 -7.53 -53.86
CA PHE A 17 -6.64 -8.38 -53.84
C PHE A 17 -7.46 -8.31 -55.14
N PHE A 18 -7.40 -7.18 -55.85
CA PHE A 18 -8.18 -6.92 -57.07
C PHE A 18 -7.42 -7.13 -58.40
N ASP A 19 -6.16 -7.57 -58.39
CA ASP A 19 -5.38 -7.85 -59.62
C ASP A 19 -5.73 -9.24 -60.21
N PRO A 20 -6.43 -9.34 -61.36
CA PRO A 20 -7.07 -10.58 -61.82
C PRO A 20 -6.21 -11.49 -62.70
N GLN A 21 -5.01 -11.09 -63.15
CA GLN A 21 -4.27 -11.85 -64.17
C GLN A 21 -3.04 -12.65 -63.68
N SER A 22 -2.64 -12.57 -62.39
CA SER A 22 -1.44 -13.30 -61.90
C SER A 22 -1.44 -13.71 -60.41
N GLY A 23 -2.63 -14.02 -59.85
CA GLY A 23 -2.86 -14.03 -58.39
C GLY A 23 -2.41 -15.26 -57.58
N ALA A 24 -2.22 -16.46 -58.15
CA ALA A 24 -2.04 -17.67 -57.33
C ALA A 24 -0.66 -17.74 -56.63
N ARG A 25 0.44 -17.56 -57.37
CA ARG A 25 1.80 -17.70 -56.83
C ARG A 25 2.16 -16.58 -55.85
N ARG A 26 1.71 -15.37 -56.14
CA ARG A 26 1.94 -14.22 -55.25
C ARG A 26 1.25 -14.45 -53.90
N ARG A 27 0.03 -14.97 -53.86
CA ARG A 27 -0.77 -15.14 -52.62
C ARG A 27 -0.11 -16.06 -51.62
N ASN A 28 0.52 -17.15 -52.08
CA ASN A 28 1.25 -18.06 -51.21
C ASN A 28 2.49 -17.40 -50.60
N VAL A 29 3.28 -16.67 -51.39
CA VAL A 29 4.48 -15.98 -50.90
C VAL A 29 4.11 -14.85 -49.93
N THR A 30 3.05 -14.10 -50.21
CA THR A 30 2.55 -13.04 -49.31
C THR A 30 2.03 -13.63 -48.01
N ARG A 31 1.20 -14.69 -48.08
CA ARG A 31 0.70 -15.42 -46.92
C ARG A 31 1.85 -15.91 -46.04
N ASP A 32 2.86 -16.54 -46.64
CA ASP A 32 4.01 -17.07 -45.90
C ASP A 32 4.83 -15.96 -45.22
N ARG A 33 5.03 -14.83 -45.89
CA ARG A 33 5.73 -13.66 -45.32
C ARG A 33 4.94 -13.02 -44.17
N VAL A 34 3.63 -12.90 -44.34
CA VAL A 34 2.71 -12.35 -43.32
C VAL A 34 2.68 -13.27 -42.09
N LEU A 35 2.51 -14.57 -42.28
CA LEU A 35 2.55 -15.55 -41.19
C LEU A 35 3.93 -15.61 -40.52
N ALA A 36 5.02 -15.49 -41.28
CA ALA A 36 6.37 -15.42 -40.71
C ALA A 36 6.58 -14.13 -39.90
N PHE A 37 6.05 -13.00 -40.33
CA PHE A 37 6.08 -11.74 -39.60
C PHE A 37 5.33 -11.85 -38.26
N PHE A 38 4.09 -12.36 -38.29
CA PHE A 38 3.31 -12.58 -37.07
C PHE A 38 3.96 -13.60 -36.11
N ARG A 39 4.54 -14.70 -36.62
CA ARG A 39 5.26 -15.68 -35.78
C ARG A 39 6.54 -15.15 -35.13
N ARG A 40 7.22 -14.18 -35.76
CA ARG A 40 8.41 -13.52 -35.15
C ARG A 40 8.00 -12.51 -34.10
N ARG A 41 7.00 -11.66 -34.39
CA ARG A 41 6.48 -10.65 -33.45
C ARG A 41 5.77 -11.26 -32.24
N GLY A 42 5.08 -12.38 -32.40
CA GLY A 42 4.42 -13.09 -31.29
C GLY A 42 5.40 -13.60 -30.22
N ARG A 43 6.61 -14.02 -30.62
CA ARG A 43 7.65 -14.48 -29.67
C ARG A 43 8.28 -13.35 -28.86
N GLU A 44 8.32 -12.13 -29.39
CA GLU A 44 8.76 -10.94 -28.65
C GLU A 44 7.67 -10.45 -27.69
N ALA A 45 6.40 -10.45 -28.13
CA ALA A 45 5.26 -10.10 -27.27
C ALA A 45 5.12 -11.05 -26.06
N ALA A 46 5.36 -12.35 -26.27
CA ALA A 46 5.33 -13.35 -25.19
C ALA A 46 6.42 -13.12 -24.13
N ARG A 47 7.55 -12.48 -24.48
CA ARG A 47 8.61 -12.13 -23.53
C ARG A 47 8.26 -10.86 -22.74
N ALA A 48 7.68 -9.86 -23.40
CA ALA A 48 7.23 -8.62 -22.75
C ALA A 48 6.07 -8.85 -21.76
N GLY A 49 5.21 -9.84 -22.00
CA GLY A 49 4.09 -10.16 -21.11
C GLY A 49 4.53 -10.64 -19.71
N ARG A 50 5.69 -11.30 -19.59
CA ARG A 50 6.18 -11.84 -18.30
C ARG A 50 6.58 -10.74 -17.32
N THR A 51 7.05 -9.60 -17.81
CA THR A 51 7.47 -8.47 -16.96
C THR A 51 6.27 -7.76 -16.35
N VAL A 52 5.19 -7.59 -17.12
CA VAL A 52 3.95 -6.94 -16.66
C VAL A 52 3.23 -7.78 -15.59
N THR A 53 3.26 -9.11 -15.71
CA THR A 53 2.62 -10.00 -14.71
C THR A 53 3.37 -10.02 -13.38
N ALA A 54 4.69 -9.86 -13.39
CA ALA A 54 5.50 -9.85 -12.17
C ALA A 54 5.27 -8.58 -11.34
N GLU A 55 5.13 -7.42 -11.99
CA GLU A 55 4.85 -6.14 -11.32
C GLU A 55 3.44 -6.11 -10.71
N ALA A 56 2.45 -6.65 -11.42
CA ALA A 56 1.07 -6.71 -10.91
C ALA A 56 0.95 -7.58 -9.64
N TYR A 57 1.67 -8.71 -9.58
CA TYR A 57 1.70 -9.56 -8.39
C TYR A 57 2.29 -8.84 -7.17
N GLY A 58 3.41 -8.13 -7.34
CA GLY A 58 4.07 -7.40 -6.26
C GLY A 58 3.25 -6.23 -5.70
N VAL A 59 2.47 -5.54 -6.54
CA VAL A 59 1.56 -4.47 -6.10
C VAL A 59 0.38 -5.05 -5.31
N SER A 60 -0.19 -6.17 -5.75
CA SER A 60 -1.32 -6.80 -5.06
C SER A 60 -0.99 -7.25 -3.63
N GLN A 61 0.21 -7.80 -3.40
CA GLN A 61 0.64 -8.20 -2.06
C GLN A 61 0.86 -7.00 -1.11
N LYS A 62 1.34 -5.86 -1.62
CA LYS A 62 1.46 -4.64 -0.80
C LYS A 62 0.10 -4.14 -0.31
N VAL A 63 -0.96 -4.30 -1.10
CA VAL A 63 -2.32 -3.90 -0.70
C VAL A 63 -2.87 -4.81 0.41
N GLN A 64 -2.53 -6.11 0.39
CA GLN A 64 -3.00 -7.05 1.42
C GLN A 64 -2.37 -6.83 2.79
N HIS A 65 -1.13 -6.34 2.87
CA HIS A 65 -0.44 -6.08 4.15
C HIS A 65 -0.70 -4.69 4.75
N LEU A 66 -1.31 -3.76 4.01
CA LEU A 66 -1.70 -2.44 4.55
C LEU A 66 -2.93 -2.52 5.46
N ARG A 67 -3.70 -3.59 5.34
CA ARG A 67 -4.86 -3.85 6.18
C ARG A 67 -4.39 -4.71 7.34
N GLU A 68 -3.82 -4.08 8.37
CA GLU A 68 -3.61 -4.76 9.65
C GLU A 68 -4.99 -5.15 10.18
N GLU A 69 -5.37 -6.42 10.01
CA GLU A 69 -6.50 -7.02 10.70
C GLU A 69 -6.38 -6.66 12.19
N PRO A 70 -7.46 -6.23 12.87
CA PRO A 70 -7.43 -5.97 14.30
C PRO A 70 -7.13 -7.29 15.00
N LYS A 71 -5.83 -7.55 15.21
CA LYS A 71 -5.38 -8.58 16.12
C LYS A 71 -5.99 -8.19 17.46
N ASN A 72 -6.79 -9.07 18.05
CA ASN A 72 -7.14 -8.97 19.45
C ASN A 72 -5.84 -9.12 20.23
N LEU A 73 -5.14 -8.00 20.41
CA LEU A 73 -3.95 -7.92 21.23
C LEU A 73 -4.43 -8.18 22.66
N ASP A 74 -3.78 -9.12 23.32
CA ASP A 74 -3.88 -9.24 24.77
C ASP A 74 -3.47 -7.90 25.40
N ASP A 75 -4.10 -7.54 26.52
CA ASP A 75 -3.95 -6.22 27.16
C ASP A 75 -2.49 -5.93 27.50
N ALA A 76 -1.73 -6.96 27.90
CA ALA A 76 -0.29 -6.86 28.14
C ALA A 76 0.49 -6.47 26.88
N THR A 77 0.10 -7.00 25.72
CA THR A 77 0.72 -6.65 24.43
C THR A 77 0.31 -5.24 24.00
N LEU A 78 -0.95 -4.87 24.21
CA LEU A 78 -1.44 -3.52 23.93
C LEU A 78 -0.71 -2.48 24.81
N ALA A 79 -0.50 -2.78 26.09
CA ALA A 79 0.26 -1.93 27.00
C ALA A 79 1.70 -1.71 26.50
N GLN A 80 2.41 -2.76 26.11
CA GLN A 80 3.76 -2.65 25.55
C GLN A 80 3.78 -1.84 24.25
N LYS A 81 2.79 -2.01 23.38
CA LYS A 81 2.67 -1.24 22.14
C LYS A 81 2.44 0.24 22.44
N VAL A 82 1.54 0.56 23.38
CA VAL A 82 1.28 1.94 23.81
C VAL A 82 2.53 2.56 24.42
N GLN A 83 3.20 1.88 25.36
CA GLN A 83 4.46 2.35 25.96
C GLN A 83 5.51 2.65 24.88
N SER A 84 5.65 1.77 23.90
CA SER A 84 6.61 1.94 22.80
C SER A 84 6.31 3.19 21.95
N GLU A 85 5.03 3.51 21.74
CA GLU A 85 4.63 4.68 20.95
C GLU A 85 4.72 5.98 21.74
N ILE A 86 4.27 6.02 22.99
CA ILE A 86 4.27 7.26 23.80
C ILE A 86 5.68 7.65 24.27
N PHE A 87 6.57 6.68 24.49
CA PHE A 87 7.95 6.90 24.95
C PHE A 87 9.00 6.81 23.83
N ARG A 88 8.56 6.85 22.57
CA ARG A 88 9.44 6.78 21.39
C ARG A 88 10.44 7.94 21.35
N ASP A 89 9.99 9.14 21.72
CA ASP A 89 10.81 10.34 21.70
C ASP A 89 11.77 10.38 22.89
N ALA A 90 12.98 10.90 22.65
CA ALA A 90 14.01 10.97 23.68
C ALA A 90 13.63 11.91 24.84
N SER A 91 12.80 12.92 24.57
CA SER A 91 12.29 13.89 25.54
C SER A 91 11.06 13.39 26.32
N ALA A 92 10.54 12.19 26.03
CA ALA A 92 9.39 11.67 26.73
C ALA A 92 9.72 11.40 28.22
N PRO A 93 8.77 11.61 29.15
CA PRO A 93 9.00 11.49 30.60
C PRO A 93 9.05 10.01 31.01
N LYS A 94 10.17 9.34 30.72
CA LYS A 94 10.39 7.93 31.01
C LYS A 94 10.45 7.71 32.52
N GLY A 95 9.59 6.85 33.04
CA GLY A 95 9.55 6.49 34.46
C GLY A 95 8.67 7.38 35.35
N ALA A 96 8.16 8.51 34.84
CA ALA A 96 7.18 9.34 35.56
C ALA A 96 5.73 8.94 35.23
N VAL A 97 5.52 8.20 34.15
CA VAL A 97 4.21 7.79 33.63
C VAL A 97 4.06 6.27 33.68
N ASP A 98 3.04 5.81 34.39
CA ASP A 98 2.60 4.42 34.46
C ASP A 98 1.48 4.20 33.43
N VAL A 99 1.56 3.09 32.69
CA VAL A 99 0.60 2.72 31.65
C VAL A 99 0.00 1.38 32.02
N ASN A 100 -1.32 1.37 32.26
CA ASN A 100 -2.08 0.15 32.47
C ASN A 100 -3.13 -0.01 31.38
N VAL A 101 -3.45 -1.25 31.02
CA VAL A 101 -4.46 -1.55 30.01
C VAL A 101 -5.37 -2.65 30.56
N GLN A 102 -6.68 -2.43 30.51
CA GLN A 102 -7.66 -3.41 30.97
C GLN A 102 -8.86 -3.45 30.04
N GLU A 103 -9.03 -4.63 29.42
CA GLU A 103 -9.74 -4.76 28.15
C GLU A 103 -9.18 -3.64 27.21
N GLY A 104 -9.69 -3.24 26.06
CA GLY A 104 -9.02 -2.15 25.28
C GLY A 104 -8.93 -0.72 25.92
N VAL A 105 -9.07 -0.52 27.25
CA VAL A 105 -9.01 0.80 27.92
C VAL A 105 -7.60 1.06 28.49
N VAL A 106 -6.97 2.13 28.04
CA VAL A 106 -5.63 2.54 28.48
C VAL A 106 -5.75 3.58 29.58
N GLN A 107 -5.14 3.31 30.73
CA GLN A 107 -5.01 4.25 31.85
C GLN A 107 -3.58 4.81 31.88
N LEU A 108 -3.46 6.14 31.80
CA LEU A 108 -2.18 6.85 31.94
C LEU A 108 -2.16 7.55 33.30
N ARG A 109 -1.23 7.18 34.18
CA ARG A 109 -1.08 7.73 35.53
C ARG A 109 0.31 8.31 35.75
N GLY A 110 0.41 9.32 36.59
CA GLY A 110 1.68 9.91 36.99
C GLY A 110 1.73 11.42 36.84
N GLU A 111 2.90 11.97 37.17
CA GLU A 111 3.15 13.40 37.13
C GLU A 111 3.94 13.76 35.86
N VAL A 112 3.49 14.79 35.15
CA VAL A 112 4.09 15.24 33.89
C VAL A 112 4.23 16.75 33.92
N GLU A 113 5.41 17.28 33.57
CA GLU A 113 5.77 18.69 33.79
C GLU A 113 4.77 19.72 33.26
N THR A 114 4.15 19.45 32.10
CA THR A 114 3.27 20.40 31.41
C THR A 114 1.98 19.75 30.92
N GLN A 115 0.92 20.56 30.81
CA GLN A 115 -0.37 20.10 30.30
C GLN A 115 -0.28 19.72 28.81
N GLU A 116 0.54 20.43 28.04
CA GLU A 116 0.76 20.16 26.62
C GLU A 116 1.34 18.76 26.40
N LEU A 117 2.28 18.35 27.27
CA LEU A 117 2.88 17.02 27.20
C LEU A 117 1.88 15.92 27.59
N ILE A 118 1.00 16.19 28.56
CA ILE A 118 -0.11 15.28 28.92
C ILE A 118 -1.01 15.06 27.70
N ASP A 119 -1.43 16.13 27.04
CA ASP A 119 -2.32 16.07 25.89
C ASP A 119 -1.66 15.34 24.71
N GLU A 120 -0.37 15.56 24.50
CA GLU A 120 0.44 14.85 23.49
C GLU A 120 0.48 13.34 23.75
N LEU A 121 0.77 12.93 25.00
CA LEU A 121 0.82 11.51 25.38
C LEU A 121 -0.54 10.83 25.19
N VAL A 122 -1.63 11.49 25.59
CA VAL A 122 -3.00 10.99 25.36
C VAL A 122 -3.30 10.86 23.87
N ALA A 123 -2.93 11.86 23.06
CA ALA A 123 -3.15 11.83 21.61
C ALA A 123 -2.35 10.72 20.93
N LYS A 124 -1.11 10.45 21.37
CA LYS A 124 -0.29 9.34 20.89
C LYS A 124 -0.91 7.99 21.27
N ALA A 125 -1.33 7.81 22.52
CA ALA A 125 -1.98 6.58 22.98
C ALA A 125 -3.26 6.26 22.18
N ARG A 126 -4.10 7.27 21.90
CA ARG A 126 -5.34 7.09 21.11
C ARG A 126 -5.10 6.63 19.67
N LYS A 127 -3.92 6.88 19.09
CA LYS A 127 -3.59 6.46 17.72
C LYS A 127 -3.17 4.99 17.64
N VAL A 128 -2.91 4.34 18.76
CA VAL A 128 -2.47 2.95 18.78
C VAL A 128 -3.65 2.04 18.43
N GLN A 129 -3.48 1.24 17.38
CA GLN A 129 -4.48 0.26 16.98
C GLN A 129 -4.74 -0.74 18.12
N GLY A 130 -6.02 -0.94 18.46
CA GLY A 130 -6.46 -1.79 19.56
C GLY A 130 -6.94 -1.01 20.79
N VAL A 131 -6.58 0.27 20.89
CA VAL A 131 -7.09 1.15 21.95
C VAL A 131 -8.54 1.52 21.67
N ARG A 132 -9.43 1.19 22.61
CA ARG A 132 -10.85 1.57 22.59
C ARG A 132 -11.05 2.93 23.25
N GLU A 133 -10.38 3.13 24.38
CA GLU A 133 -10.49 4.35 25.18
C GLU A 133 -9.18 4.66 25.89
N VAL A 134 -8.96 5.95 26.18
CA VAL A 134 -7.82 6.42 26.97
C VAL A 134 -8.34 7.25 28.13
N GLU A 135 -8.11 6.75 29.33
CA GLU A 135 -8.37 7.41 30.58
C GLU A 135 -7.13 8.19 31.03
N ASN A 136 -7.28 9.51 31.15
CA ASN A 136 -6.20 10.41 31.52
C ASN A 136 -6.24 10.73 33.01
N LEU A 137 -5.35 10.09 33.76
CA LEU A 137 -5.11 10.33 35.18
C LEU A 137 -3.78 11.06 35.42
N LEU A 138 -3.16 11.60 34.36
CA LEU A 138 -1.96 12.42 34.46
C LEU A 138 -2.30 13.81 35.01
N HIS A 139 -1.36 14.39 35.72
CA HIS A 139 -1.48 15.74 36.25
C HIS A 139 -0.13 16.46 36.24
N PRO A 140 -0.15 17.81 36.14
CA PRO A 140 1.04 18.60 36.36
C PRO A 140 1.46 18.60 37.84
N PRO A 141 2.74 18.93 38.12
CA PRO A 141 3.22 19.11 39.49
C PRO A 141 2.36 20.13 40.26
N GLY A 142 1.96 19.78 41.47
CA GLY A 142 1.14 20.64 42.34
C GLY A 142 -0.36 20.63 42.06
N ALA A 143 -0.84 19.93 41.02
CA ALA A 143 -2.26 19.62 40.87
C ALA A 143 -2.63 18.35 41.67
N PRO A 144 -3.85 18.26 42.23
CA PRO A 144 -4.29 17.05 42.92
C PRO A 144 -4.34 15.86 41.96
N ALA A 145 -3.88 14.70 42.44
CA ALA A 145 -3.91 13.47 41.67
C ALA A 145 -5.35 13.12 41.26
N ARG A 146 -5.54 12.75 40.00
CA ARG A 146 -6.84 12.34 39.46
C ARG A 146 -7.12 10.89 39.87
N MET A 147 -8.29 10.63 40.42
CA MET A 147 -8.72 9.27 40.82
C MET A 147 -9.57 8.64 39.72
N HIS A 148 -9.38 7.33 39.50
CA HIS A 148 -10.26 6.49 38.68
C HIS A 148 -11.64 6.41 39.36
N GLN A 149 -12.73 6.54 38.60
CA GLN A 149 -14.12 6.45 39.11
C GLN A 149 -14.74 5.08 38.86
#